data_AF-A0A954RKU5-F1
#
_entry.id   AF-A0A954RKU5-F1
#
_cell.length_a   1.000
_cell.length_b   1.000
_cell.length_c   1.000
_cell.angle_alpha   90.00
_cell.angle_beta   90.00
_cell.angle_gamma   90.00
#
_symmetry.space_group_name_H-M   'P 1'
#
loop_
_entity.id
_entity.type
_entity.pdbx_description
1 polymer ?
#
loop_
_entity_poly.entity_id
_entity_poly.type
_entity_poly.pdbx_seq_one_letter_code
_entity_poly.pdbx_strand_id
1 'polypeptide(L)' 'PGQFKLGNQDVIVDENLATWAADRSHLMGSAGTMPRTANNLRHEMELPEADVAKLLVENPRRAIGWEDA' A
#
# COMPACT_ATOMS: atom_id res chain seq x y z
N PRO A 1 -6.02 4.22 -13.62
CA PRO A 1 -5.78 5.66 -13.88
C PRO A 1 -7.05 6.49 -13.58
N GLY A 2 -6.89 7.76 -13.17
CA GLY A 2 -8.03 8.67 -12.95
C GLY A 2 -7.70 9.88 -12.08
N GLN A 3 -8.69 10.76 -11.90
CA GLN A 3 -8.62 11.90 -10.98
C GLN A 3 -9.52 11.65 -9.77
N PHE A 4 -8.99 11.91 -8.58
CA PHE A 4 -9.65 11.63 -7.31
C PHE A 4 -9.42 12.79 -6.34
N LYS A 5 -10.15 12.78 -5.22
CA LYS A 5 -9.95 13.72 -4.12
C LYS A 5 -9.57 12.98 -2.84
N LEU A 6 -8.59 13.51 -2.13
CA LEU A 6 -8.22 13.10 -0.77
C LEU A 6 -8.31 14.33 0.13
N GLY A 7 -9.40 14.42 0.90
CA GLY A 7 -9.75 15.67 1.59
C GLY A 7 -9.92 16.81 0.60
N ASN A 8 -9.17 17.90 0.79
CA ASN A 8 -9.20 19.09 -0.08
C ASN A 8 -8.15 19.04 -1.21
N GLN A 9 -7.45 17.92 -1.39
CA GLN A 9 -6.38 17.80 -2.38
C GLN A 9 -6.83 16.97 -3.59
N ASP A 10 -6.46 17.43 -4.79
CA ASP A 10 -6.63 16.70 -6.03
C ASP A 10 -5.49 15.70 -6.23
N VAL A 11 -5.86 14.45 -6.50
CA VAL A 11 -4.93 13.33 -6.69
C VAL A 11 -5.09 12.76 -8.09
N ILE A 12 -3.98 12.66 -8.82
CA ILE A 12 -3.91 12.07 -10.15
C ILE A 12 -3.29 10.68 -10.02
N VAL A 13 -4.05 9.65 -10.40
CA VAL A 13 -3.53 8.28 -10.51
C VAL A 13 -3.19 8.03 -11.97
N ASP A 14 -1.92 7.81 -12.25
CA ASP A 14 -1.46 7.55 -13.61
C ASP A 14 -1.65 6.09 -14.05
N GLU A 15 -1.18 5.76 -15.25
CA GLU A 15 -1.27 4.42 -15.84
C GLU A 15 -0.41 3.39 -15.10
N ASN A 16 0.61 3.83 -14.37
CA ASN A 16 1.47 2.98 -13.54
C ASN A 16 0.91 2.82 -12.12
N LEU A 17 -0.30 3.35 -11.87
CA LEU A 17 -0.94 3.39 -10.56
C LEU A 17 -0.18 4.23 -9.52
N ALA A 18 0.72 5.13 -9.96
CA ALA A 18 1.33 6.09 -9.06
C ALA A 18 0.33 7.21 -8.75
N THR A 19 0.19 7.53 -7.47
CA THR A 19 -0.70 8.56 -6.93
C THR A 19 0.09 9.86 -6.78
N TRP A 20 -0.25 10.89 -7.55
CA TRP A 20 0.45 12.17 -7.60
C TRP A 20 -0.43 13.32 -7.11
N ALA A 21 0.19 14.37 -6.57
CA ALA A 21 -0.45 15.68 -6.48
C ALA A 21 -0.79 16.19 -7.90
N ALA A 22 -1.82 17.04 -8.02
CA ALA A 22 -2.25 17.56 -9.32
C ALA A 22 -1.15 18.30 -10.09
N ASP A 23 -0.24 18.98 -9.39
CA ASP A 23 0.93 19.65 -9.96
C ASP A 23 2.14 18.72 -10.18
N ARG A 24 2.00 17.43 -9.85
CA ARG A 24 3.04 16.39 -9.87
C ARG A 24 4.31 16.70 -9.06
N SER A 25 4.20 17.58 -8.05
CA SER A 25 5.35 17.93 -7.21
C SER A 25 5.76 16.81 -6.24
N HIS A 26 4.83 15.93 -5.84
CA HIS A 26 5.08 14.84 -4.89
C HIS A 26 4.05 13.70 -5.03
N LEU A 27 4.38 12.56 -4.40
CA LEU A 27 3.49 11.41 -4.29
C LEU A 27 2.44 11.62 -3.18
N MET A 28 1.23 11.15 -3.45
CA MET A 28 0.03 11.31 -2.63
C MET A 28 -0.49 9.95 -2.16
N GLY A 29 0.23 9.32 -1.23
CA GLY A 29 -0.14 8.00 -0.71
C GLY A 29 0.23 6.86 -1.67
N SER A 30 -0.63 5.85 -1.77
CA SER A 30 -0.44 4.67 -2.62
C SER A 30 -1.77 4.13 -3.13
N ALA A 31 -1.82 3.70 -4.39
CA ALA A 31 -2.94 2.91 -4.94
C ALA A 31 -2.73 1.40 -4.78
N GLY A 32 -1.76 0.97 -3.96
CA GLY A 32 -1.47 -0.44 -3.70
C GLY A 32 -2.56 -1.12 -2.88
N THR A 33 -2.91 -2.35 -3.26
CA THR A 33 -3.81 -3.22 -2.50
C THR A 33 -3.01 -4.24 -1.69
N MET A 34 -3.57 -4.73 -0.58
CA MET A 34 -2.91 -5.75 0.24
C MET A 34 -2.51 -7.02 -0.55
N PRO A 35 -3.35 -7.58 -1.45
CA PRO A 35 -2.93 -8.70 -2.29
C PRO A 35 -1.74 -8.39 -3.21
N ARG A 36 -1.70 -7.21 -3.82
CA ARG A 36 -0.56 -6.80 -4.67
C ARG A 36 0.70 -6.59 -3.84
N THR A 37 0.58 -5.98 -2.66
CA THR A 37 1.71 -5.83 -1.73
C THR A 37 2.28 -7.18 -1.32
N ALA A 38 1.42 -8.17 -0.99
CA ALA A 38 1.87 -9.52 -0.68
C ALA A 38 2.60 -10.18 -1.87
N ASN A 39 2.07 -10.03 -3.09
CA ASN A 39 2.73 -10.53 -4.30
C ASN A 39 4.11 -9.90 -4.51
N ASN A 40 4.23 -8.58 -4.34
CA ASN A 40 5.49 -7.87 -4.51
C ASN A 40 6.53 -8.32 -3.47
N LEU A 41 6.13 -8.48 -2.20
CA LEU A 41 7.03 -8.94 -1.14
C LEU A 41 7.56 -10.36 -1.43
N ARG A 42 6.71 -11.25 -1.96
CA ARG A 42 7.09 -12.63 -2.29
C ARG A 42 7.98 -12.73 -3.53
N HIS A 43 7.69 -11.98 -4.57
CA HIS A 43 8.26 -12.23 -5.90
C HIS A 43 9.28 -11.18 -6.33
N GLU A 44 9.12 -9.92 -5.92
CA GLU A 44 10.04 -8.84 -6.30
C GLU A 44 11.12 -8.63 -5.22
N MET A 45 10.79 -8.97 -3.96
CA MET A 45 11.73 -8.89 -2.83
C MET A 45 12.13 -10.26 -2.28
N GLU A 46 11.60 -11.34 -2.85
CA GLU A 46 11.94 -12.73 -2.52
C GLU A 46 11.87 -13.05 -1.02
N LEU A 47 10.93 -12.42 -0.30
CA LEU A 47 10.76 -12.66 1.13
C LEU A 47 10.10 -14.03 1.38
N PRO A 48 10.55 -14.78 2.41
CA PRO A 48 9.89 -16.00 2.85
C PRO A 48 8.43 -15.75 3.26
N GLU A 49 7.55 -16.73 3.03
CA GLU A 49 6.12 -16.62 3.37
C GLU A 49 5.89 -16.24 4.84
N ALA A 50 6.69 -16.80 5.75
CA ALA A 50 6.59 -16.49 7.18
C ALA A 50 6.86 -15.01 7.49
N ASP A 51 7.75 -14.35 6.74
CA ASP A 51 8.04 -12.94 6.96
C ASP A 51 6.99 -12.04 6.30
N VAL A 52 6.41 -12.46 5.17
CA VAL A 52 5.24 -11.79 4.58
C VAL A 52 4.04 -11.83 5.54
N ALA A 53 3.78 -12.96 6.19
CA ALA A 53 2.72 -13.09 7.20
C ALA A 53 2.96 -12.17 8.41
N LYS A 54 4.19 -12.09 8.91
CA LYS A 54 4.56 -11.15 9.98
C LYS A 54 4.29 -9.70 9.59
N LEU A 55 4.73 -9.28 8.40
CA LEU A 55 4.62 -7.89 7.95
C LEU A 55 3.18 -7.47 7.70
N LEU A 56 2.37 -8.35 7.11
CA LEU A 56 1.04 -7.99 6.63
C LEU A 56 -0.11 -8.37 7.58
N VAL A 57 0.13 -9.26 8.54
CA VAL A 57 -0.93 -9.80 9.42
C VAL A 57 -0.52 -9.77 10.88
N GLU A 58 0.54 -10.48 11.27
CA GLU A 58 0.83 -10.72 12.70
C GLU A 58 1.31 -9.44 13.41
N ASN A 59 2.24 -8.69 12.83
CA ASN A 59 2.77 -7.47 13.44
C ASN A 59 1.71 -6.36 13.51
N PRO A 60 0.94 -6.08 12.43
CA PRO A 60 -0.14 -5.12 12.52
C PRO A 60 -1.18 -5.47 13.58
N ARG A 61 -1.58 -6.74 13.71
CA ARG A 61 -2.51 -7.19 14.77
C ARG A 61 -1.98 -6.92 16.17
N ARG A 62 -0.72 -7.30 16.44
CA ARG A 62 -0.06 -7.03 17.73
C ARG A 62 0.03 -5.53 18.01
N ALA A 63 0.37 -4.72 17.01
CA ALA A 63 0.52 -3.28 17.15
C ALA A 63 -0.78 -2.58 17.60
N ILE A 64 -1.94 -3.16 17.30
CA ILE A 64 -3.26 -2.63 17.69
C ILE A 64 -3.93 -3.44 18.81
N GLY A 65 -3.22 -4.38 19.44
CA GLY A 65 -3.72 -5.20 20.55
C GLY A 65 -4.73 -6.28 20.14
N TRP A 66 -4.67 -6.77 18.90
CA TRP A 66 -5.60 -7.76 18.35
C TRP A 66 -5.00 -9.17 18.29
N GLU A 67 -4.49 -9.66 19.42
CA GLU A 67 -3.72 -10.91 19.49
C GLU A 67 -4.61 -12.18 19.56
N ASP A 68 -5.88 -12.03 19.97
CA ASP A 68 -6.75 -13.15 20.41
C ASP A 68 -8.05 -13.35 19.57
N ALA A 69 -8.05 -13.06 18.26
CA ALA A 69 -9.22 -13.34 17.40
C ALA A 69 -8.93 -14.27 16.22
#